data_AF-A0A257P9W6-F1
#
_entry.id   AF-A0A257P9W6-F1
#
_cell.length_a   1.000
_cell.length_b   1.000
_cell.length_c   1.000
_cell.angle_alpha   90.00
_cell.angle_beta   90.00
_cell.angle_gamma   90.00
#
_symmetry.space_group_name_H-M   'P 1'
#
loop_
_entity.id
_entity.type
_entity.pdbx_description
1 polymer ?
#
loop_
_entity_poly.entity_id
_entity_poly.type
_entity_poly.pdbx_seq_one_letter_code
_entity_poly.pdbx_strand_id
1 'polypeptide(L)'
;MQLPQPTHAKYSSLLMDIQRGQIKIPQFQRDFVWGIQKSAALIDSIVKGFPVGTFIFWSTKERLRHIRDIGSESLPPPKDGETASYVLDGQQRITSLYATLKGLPIERESGATEDFSKIFIDLD
;
A
#
# COMPACT_ATOMS: atom_id res chain seq x y z
N MET A 1 15.36 -24.61 2.37
CA MET A 1 14.54 -23.40 2.12
C MET A 1 13.39 -23.41 3.11
N GLN A 2 13.26 -22.37 3.91
CA GLN A 2 12.13 -22.22 4.84
C GLN A 2 10.96 -21.64 4.03
N LEU A 3 9.80 -22.30 4.06
CA LEU A 3 8.61 -21.80 3.39
C LEU A 3 8.11 -20.53 4.10
N PRO A 4 7.61 -19.53 3.36
CA PRO A 4 7.03 -18.35 3.97
C PRO A 4 5.81 -18.75 4.81
N GLN A 5 5.76 -18.31 6.07
CA GLN A 5 4.61 -18.52 6.94
C GLN A 5 3.66 -17.31 6.87
N PRO A 6 2.34 -17.53 6.80
CA PRO A 6 1.38 -16.44 6.90
C PRO A 6 1.50 -15.81 8.29
N THR A 7 1.60 -14.49 8.31
CA THR A 7 1.65 -13.71 9.55
C THR A 7 0.47 -12.75 9.60
N HIS A 8 0.03 -12.43 10.81
CA HIS A 8 -0.98 -11.40 11.05
C HIS A 8 -0.26 -10.14 11.50
N ALA A 9 -0.34 -9.08 10.70
CA ALA A 9 0.14 -7.77 11.08
C ALA A 9 -1.04 -6.87 11.44
N LYS A 10 -0.89 -6.05 12.49
CA LYS A 10 -1.84 -4.98 12.74
C LYS A 10 -1.74 -3.96 11.61
N TYR A 11 -2.90 -3.44 11.21
CA TYR A 11 -2.96 -2.40 10.19
C TYR A 11 -2.11 -1.16 10.55
N SER A 12 -2.12 -0.75 11.82
CA SER A 12 -1.30 0.37 12.29
C SER A 12 0.20 0.14 12.09
N SER A 13 0.67 -1.09 12.30
CA SER A 13 2.07 -1.47 12.03
C SER A 13 2.38 -1.37 10.54
N LEU A 14 1.50 -1.90 9.68
CA LEU A 14 1.66 -1.80 8.23
C LEU A 14 1.79 -0.34 7.77
N LEU A 15 0.94 0.55 8.27
CA LEU A 15 1.04 1.99 7.99
C LEU A 15 2.38 2.58 8.41
N MET A 16 2.82 2.29 9.64
CA MET A 16 4.09 2.81 10.15
C MET A 16 5.27 2.32 9.28
N ASP A 17 5.23 1.07 8.83
CA ASP A 17 6.29 0.49 8.00
C ASP A 17 6.32 1.11 6.59
N ILE A 18 5.15 1.46 6.02
CA ILE A 18 5.06 2.25 4.79
C ILE A 18 5.66 3.64 5.03
N GLN A 19 5.24 4.34 6.09
CA GLN A 19 5.71 5.70 6.39
C GLN A 19 7.21 5.78 6.67
N ARG A 20 7.79 4.73 7.27
CA ARG A 20 9.24 4.60 7.47
C ARG A 20 10.01 4.26 6.19
N GLY A 21 9.30 4.01 5.09
CA GLY A 21 9.90 3.58 3.83
C GLY A 21 10.43 2.14 3.84
N GLN A 22 10.04 1.35 4.83
CA GLN A 22 10.41 -0.07 4.90
C GLN A 22 9.60 -0.89 3.89
N ILE A 23 8.38 -0.46 3.56
CA ILE A 23 7.55 -1.08 2.52
C ILE A 23 7.61 -0.23 1.25
N LYS A 24 8.00 -0.85 0.13
CA LYS A 24 8.12 -0.19 -1.18
C LYS A 24 7.54 -1.05 -2.30
N ILE A 25 7.19 -0.42 -3.42
CA ILE A 25 6.68 -1.12 -4.61
C ILE A 25 7.82 -1.25 -5.62
N PRO A 26 8.18 -2.47 -6.08
CA PRO A 26 9.15 -2.64 -7.15
C PRO A 26 8.69 -1.97 -8.46
N GLN A 27 9.62 -1.41 -9.24
CA GLN A 27 9.26 -0.69 -10.48
C GLN A 27 8.66 -1.61 -11.56
N PHE A 28 8.93 -2.91 -11.54
CA PHE A 28 8.34 -3.88 -12.49
C PHE A 28 6.85 -4.16 -12.26
N GLN A 29 6.29 -3.70 -11.14
CA GLN A 29 4.85 -3.79 -10.88
C GLN A 29 4.07 -2.84 -11.81
N ARG A 30 2.77 -3.09 -12.01
CA ARG A 30 1.93 -2.19 -12.81
C ARG A 30 1.65 -0.89 -12.07
N ASP A 31 1.24 0.14 -12.79
CA ASP A 31 0.81 1.39 -12.18
C ASP A 31 -0.44 1.20 -11.32
N PHE A 32 -0.66 2.15 -10.43
CA PHE A 32 -1.86 2.17 -9.62
C PHE A 32 -3.05 2.64 -10.48
N VAL A 33 -4.04 1.75 -10.67
CA VAL A 33 -5.18 1.95 -11.58
C VAL A 33 -6.53 1.96 -10.87
N TRP A 34 -6.55 1.75 -9.55
CA TRP A 34 -7.81 1.78 -8.79
C TRP A 34 -8.28 3.20 -8.53
N GLY A 35 -9.48 3.52 -9.01
CA GLY A 35 -10.18 4.77 -8.70
C GLY A 35 -10.74 4.84 -7.28
N ILE A 36 -11.30 6.00 -6.94
CA ILE A 36 -12.00 6.24 -5.65
C ILE A 36 -13.06 5.15 -5.38
N GLN A 37 -13.87 4.76 -6.38
CA GLN A 37 -14.97 3.81 -6.18
C GLN A 37 -14.48 2.42 -5.76
N LYS A 38 -13.43 1.89 -6.42
CA LYS A 38 -12.85 0.59 -6.07
C LYS A 38 -12.18 0.63 -4.69
N SER A 39 -11.56 1.76 -4.38
CA SER A 39 -10.90 1.99 -3.10
C SER A 39 -11.93 2.07 -1.97
N ALA A 40 -13.04 2.79 -2.16
CA ALA A 40 -14.16 2.84 -1.23
C ALA A 40 -14.77 1.44 -1.01
N ALA A 41 -14.97 0.65 -2.08
CA ALA A 41 -15.49 -0.72 -1.96
C ALA A 41 -14.57 -1.66 -1.15
N LEU A 42 -13.25 -1.47 -1.24
CA LEU A 42 -12.29 -2.19 -0.40
C LEU A 42 -12.45 -1.80 1.07
N ILE A 43 -12.55 -0.50 1.37
CA ILE A 43 -12.74 -0.01 2.73
C ILE A 43 -14.06 -0.51 3.31
N ASP A 44 -15.14 -0.46 2.53
CA ASP A 44 -16.46 -1.01 2.88
C ASP A 44 -16.36 -2.50 3.22
N SER A 45 -15.63 -3.28 2.43
CA SER A 45 -15.40 -4.70 2.69
C SER A 45 -14.64 -4.93 4.00
N ILE A 46 -13.65 -4.10 4.31
CA ILE A 46 -12.89 -4.17 5.57
C ILE A 46 -13.81 -3.88 6.77
N VAL A 47 -14.61 -2.81 6.69
CA VAL A 47 -15.53 -2.41 7.78
C VAL A 47 -16.58 -3.48 8.04
N LYS A 48 -17.12 -4.09 6.98
CA LYS A 48 -18.09 -5.20 7.07
C LYS A 48 -17.47 -6.54 7.50
N GLY A 49 -16.15 -6.61 7.65
CA GLY A 49 -15.45 -7.83 8.04
C GLY A 49 -15.38 -8.89 6.94
N PHE A 50 -15.55 -8.51 5.67
CA PHE A 50 -15.39 -9.42 4.55
C PHE A 50 -13.90 -9.72 4.28
N PRO A 51 -13.56 -10.94 3.82
CA PRO A 51 -12.19 -11.29 3.50
C PRO A 51 -11.67 -10.48 2.31
N VAL A 52 -10.63 -9.68 2.53
CA VAL A 52 -10.00 -8.84 1.49
C VAL A 52 -8.74 -9.47 0.88
N GLY A 53 -8.50 -10.75 1.14
CA GLY A 53 -7.33 -11.51 0.69
C GLY A 53 -6.07 -11.26 1.52
N THR A 54 -4.93 -11.74 1.03
CA THR A 54 -3.62 -11.62 1.69
C THR A 54 -2.70 -10.65 0.96
N PHE A 55 -1.66 -10.17 1.64
CA PHE A 55 -0.56 -9.43 1.04
C PHE A 55 0.66 -10.34 0.98
N ILE A 56 1.43 -10.25 -0.10
CA ILE A 56 2.68 -11.01 -0.27
C ILE A 56 3.81 -10.01 -0.36
N PHE A 57 4.79 -10.15 0.54
CA PHE A 57 5.97 -9.31 0.60
C PHE A 57 7.24 -10.15 0.40
N TRP A 58 8.22 -9.57 -0.29
CA TRP A 58 9.58 -10.07 -0.32
C TRP A 58 10.46 -9.21 0.59
N SER A 59 10.87 -9.77 1.73
CA SER A 59 11.72 -9.08 2.69
C SER A 59 13.20 -9.42 2.46
N THR A 60 14.03 -8.42 2.26
CA THR A 60 15.48 -8.59 2.05
C THR A 60 16.27 -7.41 2.64
N LYS A 61 17.53 -7.66 2.98
CA LYS A 61 18.49 -6.59 3.34
C LYS A 61 19.05 -5.91 2.10
N GLU A 62 18.96 -6.55 0.94
CA GLU A 62 19.39 -5.99 -0.33
C GLU A 62 18.45 -4.87 -0.78
N ARG A 63 19.00 -3.74 -1.19
CA ARG A 63 18.23 -2.61 -1.71
C ARG A 63 18.01 -2.80 -3.21
N LEU A 64 16.75 -2.94 -3.62
CA LEU A 64 16.37 -2.80 -5.03
C LEU A 64 16.67 -1.38 -5.50
N ARG A 65 17.34 -1.25 -6.65
CA ARG A 65 17.70 0.03 -7.26
C ARG A 65 16.49 0.80 -7.80
N HIS A 66 15.44 0.08 -8.15
CA HIS A 66 14.29 0.57 -8.90
C HIS A 66 13.00 0.33 -8.11
N ILE A 67 12.60 1.33 -7.32
CA ILE A 67 11.45 1.28 -6.43
C ILE A 67 10.58 2.51 -6.60
N ARG A 68 9.30 2.35 -6.28
CA ARG A 68 8.32 3.43 -6.19
C ARG A 68 7.77 3.50 -4.78
N ASP A 69 7.41 4.72 -4.40
CA ASP A 69 6.72 4.98 -3.15
C ASP A 69 5.25 4.58 -3.25
N ILE A 70 4.62 4.41 -2.09
CA ILE A 70 3.20 4.06 -1.98
C ILE A 70 2.40 5.35 -1.89
N GLY A 71 1.48 5.54 -2.83
CA GLY A 71 0.73 6.80 -2.96
C GLY A 71 1.56 7.88 -3.64
N SER A 72 1.21 9.14 -3.36
CA SER A 72 1.81 10.34 -3.93
C SER A 72 2.86 11.01 -3.02
N GLU A 73 3.13 10.44 -1.85
CA GLU A 73 4.14 10.97 -0.93
C GLU A 73 5.53 10.42 -1.24
N SER A 74 6.55 11.29 -1.13
CA SER A 74 7.93 10.86 -1.09
C SER A 74 8.24 10.25 0.28
N LEU A 75 8.42 8.93 0.31
CA LEU A 75 8.68 8.19 1.55
C LEU A 75 10.20 8.10 1.77
N PRO A 76 10.68 8.23 3.03
CA PRO A 76 12.12 8.19 3.31
C PRO A 76 12.76 6.89 2.80
N PRO A 77 14.05 6.90 2.44
CA PRO A 77 14.75 5.66 2.14
C PRO A 77 14.89 4.82 3.41
N PRO A 78 14.73 3.48 3.32
CA PRO A 78 14.91 2.62 4.48
C PRO A 78 16.38 2.66 4.96
N LYS A 79 16.57 2.87 6.26
CA LYS A 79 17.90 3.04 6.89
C LYS A 79 18.84 1.89 6.56
N ASP A 80 20.13 2.17 6.40
CA ASP A 80 21.13 1.14 6.10
C ASP A 80 21.16 0.05 7.19
N GLY A 81 21.17 -1.21 6.76
CA GLY A 81 21.13 -2.38 7.64
C GLY A 81 19.73 -2.87 8.03
N GLU A 82 18.67 -2.09 7.79
CA GLU A 82 17.29 -2.55 8.03
C GLU A 82 16.76 -3.41 6.87
N THR A 83 15.90 -4.37 7.17
CA THR A 83 15.20 -5.18 6.15
C THR A 83 14.16 -4.33 5.43
N ALA A 84 14.23 -4.26 4.10
CA ALA A 84 13.16 -3.69 3.27
C ALA A 84 12.19 -4.80 2.84
N SER A 85 10.92 -4.47 2.74
CA SER A 85 9.84 -5.36 2.31
C SER A 85 9.24 -4.84 1.01
N TYR A 86 9.32 -5.65 -0.04
CA TYR A 86 8.84 -5.32 -1.36
C TYR A 86 7.50 -5.96 -1.64
N VAL A 87 6.53 -5.18 -2.11
CA VAL A 87 5.19 -5.70 -2.42
C VAL A 87 5.24 -6.59 -3.67
N LEU A 88 4.95 -7.88 -3.51
CA LEU A 88 4.81 -8.84 -4.61
C LEU A 88 3.35 -8.97 -5.05
N ASP A 89 2.42 -9.00 -4.10
CA ASP A 89 0.97 -9.03 -4.36
C ASP A 89 0.21 -8.07 -3.44
N GLY A 90 -0.92 -7.57 -3.94
CA GLY A 90 -1.80 -6.67 -3.20
C GLY A 90 -1.44 -5.19 -3.30
N GLN A 91 -0.60 -4.80 -4.26
CA GLN A 91 -0.21 -3.41 -4.52
C GLN A 91 -1.40 -2.44 -4.61
N GLN A 92 -2.44 -2.78 -5.39
CA GLN A 92 -3.59 -1.89 -5.54
C GLN A 92 -4.33 -1.71 -4.21
N ARG A 93 -4.46 -2.79 -3.44
CA ARG A 93 -5.13 -2.79 -2.13
C ARG A 93 -4.35 -1.97 -1.10
N ILE A 94 -3.04 -2.18 -0.99
CA ILE A 94 -2.21 -1.45 -0.01
C ILE A 94 -2.11 0.04 -0.35
N THR A 95 -2.02 0.40 -1.64
CA THR A 95 -2.03 1.80 -2.08
C THR A 95 -3.36 2.48 -1.81
N SER A 96 -4.49 1.85 -2.17
CA SER A 96 -5.84 2.36 -1.86
C SER A 96 -6.03 2.59 -0.37
N LEU A 97 -5.59 1.63 0.45
CA LEU A 97 -5.72 1.69 1.90
C LEU A 97 -4.86 2.82 2.50
N TYR A 98 -3.62 2.98 2.03
CA TYR A 98 -2.73 4.06 2.44
C TYR A 98 -3.29 5.44 2.05
N ALA A 99 -3.67 5.60 0.78
CA ALA A 99 -4.14 6.87 0.23
C ALA A 99 -5.47 7.32 0.85
N THR A 100 -6.42 6.41 1.06
CA THR A 100 -7.71 6.73 1.69
C THR A 100 -7.52 7.22 3.13
N LEU A 101 -6.70 6.52 3.91
CA LEU A 101 -6.55 6.84 5.33
C LEU A 101 -5.65 8.04 5.60
N LYS A 102 -4.78 8.39 4.67
CA LYS A 102 -4.01 9.64 4.69
C LYS A 102 -4.71 10.80 3.98
N GLY A 103 -5.80 10.54 3.26
CA GLY A 103 -6.50 11.55 2.45
C GLY A 103 -5.61 12.11 1.33
N LEU A 104 -4.79 11.27 0.70
CA LEU A 104 -3.80 11.73 -0.27
C LEU A 104 -4.40 11.92 -1.67
N PRO A 105 -4.08 13.02 -2.36
CA PRO A 105 -4.40 13.15 -3.77
C PRO A 105 -3.45 12.28 -4.60
N ILE A 106 -3.97 11.40 -5.47
CA ILE A 106 -3.16 10.61 -6.39
C ILE A 106 -3.26 11.21 -7.78
N GLU A 107 -2.11 11.57 -8.34
CA GLU A 107 -1.98 12.01 -9.73
C GLU A 107 -1.93 10.80 -10.67
N ARG A 108 -2.76 10.82 -11.71
CA ARG A 108 -2.78 9.82 -12.78
C ARG A 108 -1.83 10.24 -13.90
N GLU A 109 -1.40 9.26 -14.69
CA GLU A 109 -0.62 9.52 -15.91
C GLU A 109 -1.37 10.41 -16.92
N SER A 110 -2.69 10.42 -16.90
CA SER A 110 -3.53 11.30 -17.71
C SER A 110 -3.55 12.75 -17.24
N GLY A 111 -2.87 13.10 -16.14
CA GLY A 111 -2.89 14.41 -15.50
C GLY A 111 -4.11 14.66 -14.61
N ALA A 112 -5.01 13.68 -14.46
CA ALA A 112 -6.13 13.78 -13.54
C ALA A 112 -5.67 13.51 -12.09
N THR A 113 -6.05 14.37 -11.16
CA THR A 113 -5.81 14.17 -9.72
C THR A 113 -7.08 13.64 -9.07
N GLU A 114 -7.01 12.45 -8.47
CA GLU A 114 -8.09 11.88 -7.68
C GLU A 114 -7.81 12.10 -6.20
N ASP A 115 -8.74 12.76 -5.51
CA ASP A 115 -8.64 13.07 -4.09
C ASP A 115 -9.31 11.99 -3.25
N PHE A 116 -8.49 11.18 -2.57
CA PHE A 116 -8.96 10.06 -1.75
C PHE A 116 -9.51 10.51 -0.39
N SER A 117 -9.36 11.77 0.00
CA SER A 117 -10.00 12.32 1.21
C SER A 117 -11.52 12.40 1.10
N LYS A 118 -12.06 12.30 -0.12
CA LYS A 118 -13.51 12.35 -0.41
C LYS A 118 -14.24 11.03 -0.18
N ILE A 119 -13.57 10.02 0.37
CA ILE A 119 -14.20 8.74 0.73
C ILE A 119 -14.84 8.90 2.10
N PHE A 120 -16.14 8.66 2.18
CA PHE A 120 -16.92 8.66 3.41
C PHE A 120 -17.46 7.26 3.67
N ILE A 121 -17.58 6.91 4.95
CA ILE A 121 -18.17 5.65 5.41
C ILE A 121 -19.50 6.02 6.05
N ASP A 122 -20.57 5.46 5.50
CA ASP A 122 -21.89 5.53 6.12
C ASP A 122 -21.94 4.51 7.27
N LEU A 123 -22.24 4.99 8.48
CA LEU A 123 -22.27 4.19 9.71
C LEU A 123 -23.69 4.06 10.26
N ASP A 124 -24.69 4.60 9.55
CA ASP A 124 -26.10 4.58 9.94
C ASP A 124 -26.75 3.19 9.77
#